data_AF-A0A246JY27-F1
#
_entry.id   AF-A0A246JY27-F1
#
_cell.length_a   1.000
_cell.length_b   1.000
_cell.length_c   1.000
_cell.angle_alpha   90.00
_cell.angle_beta   90.00
_cell.angle_gamma   90.00
#
_symmetry.space_group_name_H-M   'P 1'
#
loop_
_entity.id
_entity.type
_entity.pdbx_description
1 polymer ?
#
loop_
_entity_poly.entity_id
_entity_poly.type
_entity_poly.pdbx_seq_one_letter_code
_entity_poly.pdbx_strand_id
1 'polypeptide(L)'
;MRSSTPYADGSDFTTTGQPIDWLDEGYYKVRLHGGGPWVPCYVTLEDGDRDPDTWELLSDQWLSAIWHPRTDSPDAFSINPRRLFNRARRITREEYLWLISLRTIPRLSLAP
;
A
#
# COMPACT_ATOMS: atom_id res chain seq x y z
N MET A 1 27.65 1.05 14.49
CA MET A 1 26.46 0.27 14.89
C MET A 1 25.22 1.01 14.42
N ARG A 2 24.57 0.55 13.35
CA ARG A 2 23.30 1.11 12.86
C ARG A 2 22.17 0.19 13.32
N SER A 3 21.32 0.68 14.22
CA SER A 3 20.09 0.00 14.62
C SER A 3 19.07 0.13 13.48
N SER A 4 19.04 -0.86 12.60
CA SER A 4 17.93 -1.08 11.68
C SER A 4 16.75 -1.61 12.50
N THR A 5 15.86 -0.72 12.94
CA THR A 5 14.54 -1.12 13.40
C THR A 5 13.77 -1.58 12.16
N PRO A 6 13.45 -2.89 12.00
CA PRO A 6 12.60 -3.30 10.90
C PRO A 6 11.20 -2.80 11.22
N TYR A 7 10.63 -1.98 10.34
CA TYR A 7 9.20 -1.67 10.39
C TYR A 7 8.45 -3.00 10.48
N ALA A 8 7.57 -3.12 11.48
CA ALA A 8 6.89 -4.34 11.89
C ALA A 8 6.67 -5.32 10.74
N ASP A 9 7.36 -6.46 10.84
CA ASP A 9 7.24 -7.64 9.98
C ASP A 9 5.78 -8.08 9.82
N GLY A 10 4.91 -7.74 10.77
CA GLY A 10 3.46 -7.81 10.69
C GLY A 10 3.01 -9.08 9.99
N SER A 11 3.40 -10.20 10.63
CA SER A 11 2.91 -11.58 10.58
C SER A 11 2.26 -12.09 9.30
N ASP A 12 2.68 -13.29 8.89
CA ASP A 12 2.06 -14.09 7.85
C ASP A 12 0.55 -14.25 8.07
N PHE A 13 -0.20 -13.95 7.01
CA PHE A 13 -1.65 -14.05 6.98
C PHE A 13 -2.07 -15.54 7.03
N THR A 14 -2.65 -15.98 8.15
CA THR A 14 -3.27 -17.31 8.26
C THR A 14 -4.68 -17.32 7.65
N THR A 15 -4.82 -18.01 6.53
CA THR A 15 -6.07 -18.25 5.80
C THR A 15 -7.09 -19.02 6.66
N THR A 16 -7.95 -18.32 7.39
CA THR A 16 -9.14 -18.93 8.02
C THR A 16 -10.40 -18.26 7.50
N GLY A 17 -10.97 -18.84 6.44
CA GLY A 17 -12.41 -18.80 6.12
C GLY A 17 -13.10 -17.47 5.83
N GLN A 18 -12.43 -16.32 5.85
CA GLN A 18 -13.05 -15.05 5.47
C GLN A 18 -13.09 -14.90 3.94
N PRO A 19 -14.23 -14.48 3.35
CA PRO A 19 -14.26 -14.10 1.94
C PRO A 19 -13.22 -13.00 1.72
N ILE A 20 -12.37 -13.21 0.73
CA ILE A 20 -11.36 -12.21 0.33
C ILE A 20 -12.12 -11.17 -0.47
N ASP A 21 -12.30 -9.96 0.08
CA ASP A 21 -12.69 -8.81 -0.73
C ASP A 21 -11.59 -8.64 -1.80
N TRP A 22 -11.97 -8.85 -3.05
CA TRP A 22 -11.02 -8.81 -4.17
C TRP A 22 -10.38 -7.42 -4.25
N LEU A 23 -9.06 -7.39 -4.47
CA LEU A 23 -8.28 -6.17 -4.56
C LEU A 23 -8.04 -5.87 -6.04
N ASP A 24 -8.66 -4.82 -6.56
CA ASP A 24 -8.44 -4.36 -7.94
C ASP A 24 -7.34 -3.28 -7.98
N GLU A 25 -6.86 -2.95 -9.17
CA GLU A 25 -6.01 -1.78 -9.35
C GLU A 25 -6.69 -0.47 -8.87
N GLY A 26 -5.89 0.43 -8.31
CA GLY A 26 -6.34 1.75 -7.88
C GLY A 26 -5.83 2.18 -6.51
N TYR A 27 -6.52 3.17 -5.96
CA TYR A 27 -6.12 3.87 -4.74
C TYR A 27 -6.86 3.33 -3.51
N TYR A 28 -6.10 3.10 -2.45
CA TYR A 28 -6.60 2.55 -1.21
C TYR A 28 -6.05 3.29 0.01
N LYS A 29 -6.66 3.07 1.16
CA LYS A 29 -6.07 3.36 2.48
C LYS A 29 -6.23 2.19 3.43
N VAL A 30 -5.23 1.99 4.28
CA VAL A 30 -5.25 1.03 5.39
C VAL A 30 -4.95 1.73 6.70
N ARG A 31 -5.39 1.14 7.82
CA ARG A 31 -4.90 1.54 9.14
C ARG A 31 -3.57 0.83 9.42
N LEU A 32 -2.55 1.59 9.84
CA LEU A 32 -1.23 1.03 10.17
C LEU A 32 -1.33 -0.05 11.27
N HIS A 33 -2.14 0.22 12.29
CA HIS A 33 -2.58 -0.69 13.34
C HIS A 33 -3.98 -0.26 13.81
N GLY A 34 -4.63 -1.02 14.71
CA GLY A 34 -5.92 -0.63 15.31
C GLY A 34 -5.86 0.77 15.91
N GLY A 35 -6.73 1.68 15.44
CA GLY A 35 -6.75 3.10 15.86
C GLY A 35 -5.60 3.98 15.35
N GLY A 36 -4.61 3.43 14.63
CA GLY A 36 -3.43 4.15 14.13
C GLY A 36 -3.73 5.06 12.93
N PRO A 37 -2.74 5.77 12.36
CA PRO A 37 -2.96 6.67 11.22
C PRO A 37 -3.42 5.93 9.95
N TRP A 38 -4.06 6.67 9.04
CA TRP A 38 -4.36 6.18 7.70
C TRP A 38 -3.10 6.22 6.82
N VAL A 39 -2.81 5.08 6.20
CA VAL A 39 -1.71 4.86 5.27
C VAL A 39 -2.31 4.76 3.87
N PRO A 40 -2.04 5.71 2.96
CA PRO A 40 -2.45 5.61 1.58
C PRO A 40 -1.59 4.57 0.87
N CYS A 41 -2.26 3.77 0.03
CA CYS A 41 -1.66 2.71 -0.78
C CYS A 41 -2.14 2.86 -2.23
N TYR A 42 -1.30 2.48 -3.17
CA TYR A 42 -1.64 2.36 -4.57
C TYR A 42 -1.32 0.96 -5.05
N VAL A 43 -2.29 0.33 -5.71
CA VAL A 43 -2.21 -1.02 -6.26
C VAL A 43 -2.22 -0.92 -7.76
N THR A 44 -1.25 -1.57 -8.41
CA THR A 44 -1.13 -1.61 -9.87
C THR A 44 -1.29 -3.05 -10.33
N LEU A 45 -1.98 -3.24 -11.46
CA LEU A 45 -1.93 -4.50 -12.20
C LEU A 45 -0.72 -4.46 -13.14
N GLU A 46 0.24 -5.33 -12.91
CA GLU A 46 1.41 -5.47 -13.78
C GLU A 46 1.15 -6.60 -14.77
N ASP A 47 1.33 -6.28 -16.05
CA ASP A 47 1.35 -7.27 -17.10
C ASP A 47 2.61 -8.12 -16.96
N GLY A 48 2.43 -9.43 -17.14
CA GLY A 48 3.56 -10.31 -17.37
C GLY A 48 4.19 -10.10 -18.75
N ASP A 49 5.19 -10.92 -19.05
CA ASP A 49 5.86 -10.92 -20.35
C ASP A 49 4.84 -10.96 -21.50
N ARG A 50 5.06 -10.08 -22.48
CA ARG A 50 4.31 -10.05 -23.73
C ARG A 50 5.19 -10.45 -24.88
N ASP A 51 4.58 -11.13 -25.83
CA ASP A 51 5.23 -11.41 -27.11
C ASP A 51 5.50 -10.07 -27.82
N PRO A 52 6.76 -9.77 -28.22
CA PRO A 52 7.10 -8.50 -28.84
C PRO A 52 6.52 -8.33 -30.25
N ASP A 53 6.17 -9.43 -30.93
CA ASP A 53 5.66 -9.43 -32.31
C ASP A 53 4.13 -9.42 -32.34
N THR A 54 3.48 -10.18 -31.45
CA THR A 54 2.01 -10.30 -31.42
C THR A 54 1.33 -9.44 -30.35
N TRP A 55 2.10 -8.92 -29.39
CA TRP A 55 1.59 -8.23 -28.20
C TRP A 55 0.68 -9.08 -27.30
N GLU A 56 0.63 -10.40 -27.53
CA GLU A 56 -0.12 -11.33 -26.70
C GLU A 56 0.55 -11.50 -25.32
N LEU A 57 -0.27 -11.63 -24.27
CA LEU A 57 0.20 -11.93 -22.91
C LEU A 57 0.72 -13.38 -22.87
N LEU A 58 2.01 -13.54 -22.62
CA LEU A 58 2.67 -14.84 -22.51
C LEU A 58 2.72 -15.35 -21.06
N SER A 59 2.41 -14.49 -20.08
CA SER A 59 2.35 -14.85 -18.68
C SER A 59 1.24 -14.12 -17.95
N ASP A 60 0.91 -14.65 -16.77
CA ASP A 60 -0.15 -14.12 -15.93
C ASP A 60 0.15 -12.70 -15.46
N GLN A 61 -0.91 -11.91 -15.29
CA GLN A 61 -0.81 -10.61 -14.63
C GLN A 61 -0.70 -10.80 -13.11
N TRP A 62 0.03 -9.92 -12.44
CA TRP A 62 0.09 -9.89 -10.98
C TRP A 62 -0.16 -8.50 -10.44
N LEU A 63 -0.57 -8.43 -9.17
CA LEU A 63 -0.70 -7.17 -8.47
C LEU A 63 0.64 -6.76 -7.88
N SER A 64 0.97 -5.48 -7.98
CA SER A 64 1.99 -4.82 -7.18
C SER A 64 1.35 -3.72 -6.33
N ALA A 65 2.00 -3.36 -5.23
CA ALA A 65 1.49 -2.32 -4.36
C ALA A 65 2.61 -1.48 -3.75
N ILE A 66 2.33 -0.19 -3.60
CA ILE A 66 3.14 0.74 -2.83
C ILE A 66 2.29 1.38 -1.73
N TRP A 67 2.94 1.81 -0.65
CA TRP A 67 2.29 2.53 0.44
C TRP A 67 3.18 3.60 1.07
N HIS A 68 2.56 4.55 1.79
CA HIS A 68 3.25 5.67 2.46
C HIS A 68 3.06 5.59 3.98
N PRO A 69 3.80 4.71 4.69
CA PRO A 69 3.53 4.36 6.08
C PRO A 69 3.89 5.49 7.05
N ARG A 70 4.90 6.30 6.70
CA ARG A 70 5.37 7.41 7.51
C ARG A 70 4.37 8.56 7.46
N THR A 71 4.07 9.15 8.60
CA THR A 71 3.17 10.32 8.70
C THR A 71 3.90 11.65 8.54
N ASP A 72 5.23 11.60 8.52
CA ASP A 72 6.16 12.73 8.49
C ASP A 72 7.00 12.76 7.20
N SER A 73 6.76 11.83 6.28
CA SER A 73 7.44 11.74 4.99
C SER A 73 6.48 11.21 3.92
N PRO A 74 6.51 11.75 2.69
CA PRO A 74 5.75 11.24 1.56
C PRO A 74 6.41 10.03 0.90
N ASP A 75 7.51 9.47 1.44
CA ASP A 75 8.20 8.35 0.81
C ASP A 75 7.29 7.13 0.62
N ALA A 76 7.40 6.52 -0.57
CA ALA A 76 6.69 5.30 -0.93
C ALA A 76 7.58 4.07 -0.70
N PHE A 77 6.98 2.97 -0.27
CA PHE A 77 7.65 1.68 -0.13
C PHE A 77 6.84 0.60 -0.81
N SER A 78 7.52 -0.34 -1.48
CA SER A 78 6.88 -1.53 -2.00
C SER A 78 6.36 -2.41 -0.86
N ILE A 79 5.18 -3.00 -1.06
CA ILE A 79 4.56 -3.93 -0.12
C ILE A 79 3.90 -5.06 -0.90
N ASN A 80 3.93 -6.27 -0.33
CA ASN A 80 3.16 -7.38 -0.86
C ASN A 80 1.64 -7.05 -0.81
N PRO A 81 0.92 -7.03 -1.95
CA PRO A 81 -0.52 -6.73 -1.99
C PRO A 81 -1.35 -7.65 -1.10
N ARG A 82 -0.86 -8.87 -0.79
CA ARG A 82 -1.53 -9.80 0.11
C ARG A 82 -1.81 -9.21 1.49
N ARG A 83 -1.01 -8.24 1.93
CA ARG A 83 -1.19 -7.54 3.22
C ARG A 83 -2.36 -6.56 3.22
N LEU A 84 -2.93 -6.25 2.05
CA LEU A 84 -4.01 -5.29 1.85
C LEU A 84 -5.39 -5.96 1.82
N PHE A 85 -5.48 -7.25 1.45
CA PHE A 85 -6.75 -7.98 1.44
C PHE A 85 -7.48 -7.87 2.77
N ASN A 86 -8.80 -7.63 2.71
CA ASN A 86 -9.71 -7.45 3.84
C ASN A 86 -9.39 -6.28 4.80
N ARG A 87 -8.34 -5.48 4.51
CA ARG A 87 -7.92 -4.33 5.33
C ARG A 87 -8.03 -3.01 4.57
N ALA A 88 -7.78 -3.05 3.27
CA ALA A 88 -7.77 -1.89 2.41
C ALA A 88 -9.18 -1.40 2.12
N ARG A 89 -9.35 -0.07 2.21
CA ARG A 89 -10.57 0.61 1.78
C ARG A 89 -10.26 1.40 0.54
N ARG A 90 -11.03 1.19 -0.53
CA ARG A 90 -10.90 1.94 -1.78
C ARG A 90 -11.20 3.41 -1.54
N ILE A 91 -10.43 4.28 -2.18
CA ILE A 91 -10.54 5.74 -2.10
C ILE A 91 -10.36 6.36 -3.49
N THR A 92 -10.65 7.65 -3.62
CA THR A 92 -10.37 8.38 -4.85
C THR A 92 -8.90 8.79 -4.94
N ARG A 93 -8.47 9.17 -6.15
CA ARG A 93 -7.12 9.70 -6.39
C ARG A 93 -6.89 11.00 -5.59
N GLU A 94 -7.91 11.85 -5.50
CA GLU A 94 -7.85 13.12 -4.77
C GLU A 94 -7.61 12.87 -3.28
N GLU A 95 -8.32 11.92 -2.67
CA GLU A 95 -8.11 11.56 -1.27
C GLU A 95 -6.72 10.96 -1.04
N TYR A 96 -6.25 10.11 -1.95
CA TYR A 96 -4.91 9.54 -1.89
C TYR A 96 -3.82 10.63 -1.89
N LEU A 97 -3.90 11.57 -2.83
CA LEU A 97 -2.96 12.68 -2.94
C LEU A 97 -3.06 13.63 -1.74
N TRP A 98 -4.27 13.86 -1.23
CA TRP A 98 -4.48 14.64 -0.01
C TRP A 98 -3.81 13.98 1.21
N LEU A 99 -3.96 12.66 1.39
CA LEU A 99 -3.27 11.95 2.47
C LEU A 99 -1.74 12.05 2.34
N ILE A 100 -1.19 12.03 1.12
CA ILE A 100 0.24 12.22 0.89
C ILE A 100 0.67 13.65 1.25
N SER A 101 -0.10 14.66 0.84
CA SER A 101 0.24 16.06 1.13
C SER A 101 0.23 16.37 2.62
N LEU A 102 -0.63 15.72 3.42
CA LEU A 102 -0.59 15.85 4.88
C LEU A 102 0.75 15.43 5.50
N ARG A 103 1.53 14.57 4.83
CA ARG A 103 2.83 14.09 5.31
C ARG A 103 3.98 15.06 5.01
N THR A 104 3.76 16.02 4.12
CA THR A 104 4.73 17.06 3.79
C THR A 104 4.56 18.30 4.65
N ILE A 105 3.47 18.41 5.41
CA ILE A 105 3.21 19.52 6.31
C ILE A 105 4.16 19.37 7.51
N PRO A 106 5.06 20.35 7.77
CA PRO A 106 5.89 20.34 8.96
C PRO A 106 4.98 20.24 10.19
N ARG A 107 5.19 19.24 11.04
CA ARG A 107 4.53 19.23 12.34
C ARG A 107 5.06 20.43 13.10
N LEU A 108 4.22 21.45 13.26
CA LEU A 108 4.43 22.43 14.31
C LEU A 108 4.51 21.62 15.59
N SER A 109 5.71 21.55 16.16
CA SER A 109 5.91 21.04 17.50
C SER A 109 4.97 21.82 18.40
N LEU A 110 3.86 21.21 18.79
CA LEU A 110 3.11 21.63 19.96
C LEU A 110 4.10 21.43 21.10
N ALA A 111 4.83 22.50 21.42
CA ALA A 111 5.62 22.57 22.62
C ALA A 111 4.66 22.30 23.80
N PRO A 112 5.04 21.46 24.76
CA PRO A 112 4.24 21.21 25.94
C PRO A 112 4.02 22.50 26.75
#